data_AF-A0A9D2M7N7-F1
#
_entry.id   AF-A0A9D2M7N7-F1
#
_cell.length_a   1.000
_cell.length_b   1.000
_cell.length_c   1.000
_cell.angle_alpha   90.00
_cell.angle_beta   90.00
_cell.angle_gamma   90.00
#
_symmetry.space_group_name_H-M   'P 1'
#
loop_
_entity.id
_entity.type
_entity.pdbx_description
1 polymer ?
#
loop_
_entity_poly.entity_id
_entity_poly.type
_entity_poly.pdbx_seq_one_letter_code
_entity_poly.pdbx_strand_id
1 'polypeptide(L)'
;MKPKTRLIVTIFLGWAGVHRFLDRKIGTGILYLCTLGLCGIGWVVDIIRAIPPALQKQPTEQTHLPKGPLSEPVEETFEAVGVHYYLENVGKLATRNPDWRKTGKALVSAGFAGRRVYRYSYINKPVKLIQENDNPHDRNAVMVQIAGEKIGYIAADEALHVREILNHRTVCFVSAFIGGGDYKEVHEDGSFDRYENEPFVRVKIRYK
;
A
#
# COMPACT_ATOMS: atom_id res chain seq x y z
N MET A 1 -15.29 7.53 -30.16
CA MET A 1 -15.57 8.88 -30.72
C MET A 1 -14.44 9.82 -30.30
N LYS A 2 -13.94 10.69 -31.20
CA LYS A 2 -12.89 11.67 -30.83
C LYS A 2 -13.44 12.63 -29.74
N PRO A 3 -12.62 13.07 -28.77
CA PRO A 3 -13.10 13.84 -27.61
C PRO A 3 -13.79 15.15 -28.00
N LYS A 4 -13.30 15.83 -29.05
CA LYS A 4 -13.93 17.05 -29.60
C LYS A 4 -15.33 16.77 -30.15
N THR A 5 -15.53 15.67 -30.86
CA THR A 5 -16.82 15.27 -31.42
C THR A 5 -17.81 14.91 -30.31
N ARG A 6 -17.34 14.24 -29.24
CA ARG A 6 -18.17 13.89 -28.08
C ARG A 6 -18.71 15.13 -27.38
N LEU A 7 -17.87 16.13 -27.15
CA LEU A 7 -18.26 17.39 -26.51
C LEU A 7 -19.36 18.11 -27.32
N ILE A 8 -19.18 18.22 -28.64
CA ILE A 8 -20.15 18.89 -29.52
C ILE A 8 -21.50 18.16 -29.50
N VAL A 9 -21.50 16.83 -29.61
CA VAL A 9 -22.75 16.04 -29.58
C VAL A 9 -23.44 16.14 -28.22
N THR A 10 -22.69 16.11 -27.11
CA THR A 10 -23.25 16.24 -25.76
C THR A 10 -23.83 17.64 -25.49
N ILE A 11 -23.28 18.71 -26.07
CA ILE A 11 -23.81 20.07 -25.89
C ILE A 11 -25.11 20.26 -26.68
N PHE A 12 -25.15 19.91 -27.97
CA PHE A 12 -26.30 20.19 -28.85
C PHE A 12 -27.41 19.14 -28.78
N LEU A 13 -27.06 17.87 -28.55
CA LEU A 13 -27.96 16.72 -28.58
C LEU A 13 -28.05 15.98 -27.24
N GLY A 14 -27.41 16.50 -26.19
CA GLY A 14 -27.36 15.87 -24.88
C GLY A 14 -28.70 15.86 -24.14
N TRP A 15 -29.56 16.86 -24.36
CA TRP A 15 -30.92 16.91 -23.77
C TRP A 15 -31.81 15.74 -24.23
N ALA A 16 -31.58 15.22 -25.44
CA ALA A 16 -32.26 14.04 -25.97
C ALA A 16 -31.51 12.72 -25.62
N GLY A 17 -30.36 12.78 -24.94
CA GLY A 17 -29.58 11.61 -24.52
C GLY A 17 -28.89 10.84 -25.64
N VAL A 18 -28.76 11.42 -26.85
CA VAL A 18 -28.24 10.73 -28.05
C VAL A 18 -26.79 10.24 -27.87
N HIS A 19 -25.98 10.97 -27.10
CA HIS A 19 -24.60 10.55 -26.78
C HIS A 19 -24.53 9.21 -26.05
N ARG A 20 -25.54 8.84 -25.24
CA ARG A 20 -25.58 7.55 -24.52
C ARG A 20 -25.87 6.37 -25.45
N PHE A 21 -26.63 6.59 -26.52
CA PHE A 21 -26.86 5.59 -27.56
C PHE A 21 -25.60 5.35 -28.40
N LEU A 22 -24.83 6.41 -28.67
CA LEU A 22 -23.52 6.29 -29.34
C LEU A 22 -22.51 5.49 -28.50
N ASP A 23 -22.61 5.58 -27.18
CA ASP A 23 -21.80 4.81 -26.23
C ASP A 23 -22.34 3.37 -25.98
N ARG A 24 -23.29 2.89 -26.81
CA ARG A 24 -23.96 1.57 -26.71
C ARG A 24 -24.71 1.31 -25.39
N LYS A 25 -25.00 2.35 -24.60
CA LYS A 25 -25.73 2.24 -23.32
C LYS A 25 -27.23 2.48 -23.51
N ILE A 26 -27.86 1.59 -24.29
CA ILE A 26 -29.23 1.73 -24.81
C ILE A 26 -30.26 1.92 -23.68
N GLY A 27 -30.20 1.11 -22.62
CA GLY A 27 -31.14 1.22 -21.49
C GLY A 27 -31.12 2.59 -20.81
N THR A 28 -29.93 3.14 -20.57
CA THR A 28 -29.77 4.47 -19.97
C THR A 28 -30.10 5.62 -20.92
N GLY A 29 -30.05 5.39 -22.23
CA GLY A 29 -30.48 6.34 -23.25
C GLY A 29 -32.00 6.45 -23.34
N ILE A 30 -32.71 5.31 -23.31
CA ILE A 30 -34.19 5.27 -23.32
C ILE A 30 -34.74 5.94 -22.06
N LEU A 31 -34.17 5.64 -20.89
CA LEU A 31 -34.55 6.29 -19.64
C LEU A 31 -34.38 7.81 -19.72
N TYR A 32 -33.30 8.28 -20.33
CA TYR A 32 -33.01 9.71 -20.48
C TYR A 32 -33.98 10.40 -21.45
N LEU A 33 -34.36 9.72 -22.53
CA LEU A 33 -35.32 10.22 -23.51
C LEU A 33 -36.74 10.34 -22.91
N CYS A 34 -37.19 9.32 -22.18
CA CYS A 34 -38.51 9.32 -21.52
C CYS A 34 -38.62 10.33 -20.39
N THR A 35 -37.49 10.85 -19.90
CA THR A 35 -37.43 11.74 -18.73
C THR A 35 -36.89 13.14 -19.05
N LEU A 36 -36.62 13.42 -20.32
CA LEU A 36 -35.95 14.65 -20.79
C LEU A 36 -34.67 14.93 -19.99
N GLY A 37 -33.83 13.90 -19.80
CA GLY A 37 -32.61 13.96 -18.98
C GLY A 37 -32.85 14.14 -17.48
N LEU A 38 -33.98 13.61 -17.00
CA LEU A 38 -34.59 13.72 -15.67
C LEU A 38 -34.48 15.14 -15.06
N CYS A 39 -35.16 16.08 -15.73
CA CYS A 39 -35.24 17.53 -15.41
C CYS A 39 -33.98 18.36 -15.72
N GLY A 40 -33.20 18.00 -16.73
CA GLY A 40 -32.05 18.80 -17.20
C GLY A 40 -30.78 18.72 -16.35
N ILE A 41 -30.86 18.17 -15.14
CA ILE A 41 -29.70 17.94 -14.24
C ILE A 41 -28.74 16.93 -14.85
N GLY A 42 -29.26 15.86 -15.46
CA GLY A 42 -28.43 14.86 -16.12
C GLY A 42 -27.56 15.47 -17.23
N TRP A 43 -28.05 16.51 -17.90
CA TRP A 43 -27.37 17.13 -19.04
C TRP A 43 -26.20 17.99 -18.57
N VAL A 44 -26.39 18.75 -17.49
CA VAL A 44 -25.34 19.56 -16.86
C VAL A 44 -24.19 18.68 -16.35
N VAL A 45 -24.51 17.56 -15.71
CA VAL A 45 -23.48 16.64 -15.20
C VAL A 45 -22.67 16.01 -16.33
N ASP A 46 -23.32 15.69 -17.46
CA ASP A 46 -22.63 15.13 -18.63
C ASP A 46 -21.72 16.16 -19.32
N ILE A 47 -22.08 17.46 -19.32
CA ILE A 47 -21.21 18.54 -19.79
C ILE A 47 -19.94 18.63 -18.93
N ILE A 48 -20.07 18.63 -17.59
CA ILE A 48 -18.92 18.70 -16.68
C ILE A 48 -17.95 17.53 -16.91
N ARG A 49 -18.48 16.32 -17.13
CA ARG A 49 -17.68 15.13 -17.42
C ARG A 49 -17.08 15.09 -18.83
N ALA A 50 -17.59 15.91 -19.75
CA ALA A 50 -17.08 16.00 -21.11
C ALA A 50 -15.95 17.03 -21.26
N ILE A 51 -15.76 17.93 -20.28
CA ILE A 51 -14.63 18.88 -20.26
C ILE A 51 -13.32 18.10 -20.09
N PRO A 52 -12.31 18.34 -20.94
CA PRO A 52 -11.03 17.65 -20.85
C PRO A 52 -10.33 17.94 -19.50
N PRO A 53 -9.61 16.95 -18.94
CA PRO A 53 -9.12 16.96 -17.55
C PRO A 53 -8.08 18.03 -17.21
N ALA A 54 -7.67 18.89 -18.16
CA ALA A 54 -6.67 19.94 -17.94
C ALA A 54 -7.08 21.00 -16.88
N LEU A 55 -8.34 21.02 -16.43
CA LEU A 55 -8.85 21.93 -15.39
C LEU A 55 -9.41 21.19 -14.15
N GLN A 56 -9.35 19.86 -14.11
CA GLN A 56 -9.69 19.10 -12.91
C GLN A 56 -8.40 18.85 -12.13
N LYS A 57 -8.11 19.68 -11.11
CA LYS A 57 -7.11 19.32 -10.10
C LYS A 57 -7.62 18.08 -9.34
N GLN A 58 -7.20 16.90 -9.78
CA GLN A 58 -7.22 15.71 -8.96
C GLN A 58 -5.92 15.70 -8.12
N PRO A 59 -5.95 15.23 -6.86
CA PRO A 59 -4.76 14.66 -6.23
C PRO A 59 -4.40 13.38 -6.99
N THR A 60 -3.69 13.53 -8.11
CA THR A 60 -3.18 12.40 -8.89
C THR A 60 -1.84 12.00 -8.28
N GLU A 61 -1.88 11.22 -7.21
CA GLU A 61 -0.74 10.36 -6.85
C GLU A 61 -0.88 9.04 -7.59
N GLN A 62 -0.66 9.10 -8.90
CA GLN A 62 -0.27 7.96 -9.72
C GLN A 62 0.75 8.48 -10.71
N THR A 63 1.99 8.57 -10.25
CA THR A 63 3.14 8.92 -11.09
C THR A 63 3.42 7.75 -12.02
N HIS A 64 2.69 7.68 -13.14
CA HIS A 64 3.18 7.01 -14.33
C HIS A 64 4.43 7.75 -14.82
N LEU A 65 5.61 7.23 -14.49
CA LEU A 65 6.88 7.74 -14.99
C LEU A 65 7.01 7.41 -16.50
N PRO A 66 7.54 8.34 -17.33
CA PRO A 66 7.71 8.11 -18.76
C PRO A 66 8.70 6.97 -19.06
N LYS A 67 8.39 6.17 -20.10
CA LYS A 67 9.32 5.21 -20.71
C LYS A 67 10.47 5.96 -21.40
N GLY A 68 11.64 5.97 -20.76
CA GLY A 68 12.95 6.41 -21.26
C GLY A 68 14.06 5.50 -20.69
N PRO A 69 15.29 5.51 -21.25
CA PRO A 69 16.18 4.34 -21.30
C PRO A 69 16.84 3.99 -19.95
N LEU A 70 16.90 2.68 -19.64
CA LEU A 70 17.37 2.07 -18.38
C LEU A 70 16.61 2.59 -17.14
N SER A 71 15.37 2.11 -16.94
CA SER A 71 14.57 2.44 -15.76
C SER A 71 15.33 2.11 -14.47
N GLU A 72 15.49 3.12 -13.61
CA GLU A 72 16.05 2.92 -12.28
C GLU A 72 15.23 1.86 -11.51
N PRO A 73 15.89 1.03 -10.68
CA PRO A 73 15.18 0.04 -9.88
C PRO A 73 14.17 0.72 -8.95
N VAL A 74 12.92 0.30 -9.03
CA VAL A 74 11.82 0.75 -8.18
C VAL A 74 11.92 0.05 -6.83
N GLU A 75 11.63 0.77 -5.75
CA GLU A 75 11.57 0.24 -4.39
C GLU A 75 10.20 0.55 -3.78
N GLU A 76 9.50 -0.49 -3.33
CA GLU A 76 8.18 -0.39 -2.71
C GLU A 76 8.16 -1.11 -1.35
N THR A 77 7.29 -0.66 -0.46
CA THR A 77 7.13 -1.22 0.89
C THR A 77 5.68 -1.60 1.15
N PHE A 78 5.49 -2.83 1.60
CA PHE A 78 4.20 -3.47 1.83
C PHE A 78 4.06 -3.85 3.30
N GLU A 79 2.87 -3.73 3.85
CA GLU A 79 2.59 -4.18 5.21
C GLU A 79 2.30 -5.70 5.23
N ALA A 80 2.87 -6.38 6.22
CA ALA A 80 2.49 -7.75 6.52
C ALA A 80 1.33 -7.74 7.53
N VAL A 81 0.20 -8.30 7.13
CA VAL A 81 -0.99 -8.46 7.96
C VAL A 81 -0.99 -9.80 8.69
N GLY A 82 -1.72 -9.87 9.81
CA GLY A 82 -1.86 -11.09 10.60
C GLY A 82 -0.66 -11.45 11.47
N VAL A 83 0.29 -10.51 11.67
CA VAL A 83 1.51 -10.73 12.47
C VAL A 83 1.20 -11.15 13.91
N HIS A 84 0.11 -10.64 14.49
CA HIS A 84 -0.34 -10.97 15.84
C HIS A 84 -0.71 -12.46 16.01
N TYR A 85 -1.05 -13.16 14.93
CA TYR A 85 -1.28 -14.62 14.97
C TYR A 85 0.03 -15.43 15.01
N TYR A 86 1.17 -14.79 14.73
CA TYR A 86 2.48 -15.41 14.60
C TYR A 86 3.53 -14.83 15.56
N LEU A 87 3.10 -14.26 16.71
CA LEU A 87 4.01 -13.63 17.67
C LEU A 87 5.10 -14.59 18.20
N GLU A 88 4.79 -15.86 18.38
CA GLU A 88 5.77 -16.87 18.78
C GLU A 88 6.88 -17.02 17.73
N ASN A 89 6.50 -17.09 16.45
CA ASN A 89 7.42 -17.17 15.33
C ASN A 89 8.28 -15.91 15.22
N VAL A 90 7.69 -14.72 15.39
CA VAL A 90 8.43 -13.46 15.48
C VAL A 90 9.41 -13.48 16.66
N GLY A 91 9.01 -14.04 17.80
CA GLY A 91 9.84 -14.23 18.99
C GLY A 91 11.11 -15.05 18.72
N LYS A 92 11.03 -16.09 17.89
CA LYS A 92 12.21 -16.90 17.50
C LYS A 92 13.26 -16.09 16.72
N LEU A 93 12.85 -15.02 16.05
CA LEU A 93 13.75 -14.13 15.31
C LEU A 93 14.47 -13.12 16.20
N ALA A 94 13.94 -12.89 17.42
CA ALA A 94 14.35 -11.83 18.31
C ALA A 94 15.73 -12.10 18.91
N THR A 95 16.66 -11.16 18.70
CA THR A 95 17.92 -11.12 19.43
C THR A 95 17.78 -10.15 20.59
N ARG A 96 18.04 -10.62 21.81
CA ARG A 96 17.91 -9.79 23.01
C ARG A 96 18.92 -8.65 23.00
N ASN A 97 18.47 -7.42 23.24
CA ASN A 97 19.35 -6.27 23.41
C ASN A 97 20.01 -6.31 24.81
N PRO A 98 21.35 -6.38 24.92
CA PRO A 98 22.04 -6.35 26.21
C PRO A 98 21.82 -5.04 26.98
N ASP A 99 21.63 -3.92 26.28
CA ASP A 99 21.40 -2.61 26.90
C ASP A 99 20.05 -2.53 27.61
N TRP A 100 19.10 -3.43 27.27
CA TRP A 100 17.77 -3.48 27.89
C TRP A 100 17.83 -3.59 29.42
N ARG A 101 18.84 -4.29 29.96
CA ARG A 101 18.99 -4.51 31.41
C ARG A 101 19.78 -3.40 32.12
N LYS A 102 20.38 -2.46 31.40
CA LYS A 102 21.15 -1.37 32.01
C LYS A 102 20.25 -0.43 32.82
N THR A 103 20.83 0.18 33.84
CA THR A 103 20.19 1.26 34.60
C THR A 103 20.09 2.51 33.74
N GLY A 104 19.14 3.41 34.04
CA GLY A 104 18.96 4.61 33.24
C GLY A 104 20.20 5.51 33.23
N LYS A 105 20.91 5.66 34.35
CA LYS A 105 22.22 6.35 34.40
C LYS A 105 23.24 5.72 33.44
N ALA A 106 23.35 4.39 33.42
CA ALA A 106 24.27 3.69 32.52
C ALA A 106 23.86 3.83 31.05
N LEU A 107 22.55 3.94 30.76
CA LEU A 107 22.02 4.21 29.42
C LEU A 107 22.35 5.64 28.97
N VAL A 108 22.17 6.64 29.83
CA VAL A 108 22.55 8.03 29.57
C VAL A 108 24.05 8.13 29.30
N SER A 109 24.89 7.52 30.15
CA SER A 109 26.35 7.48 29.93
C SER A 109 26.76 6.75 28.65
N ALA A 110 25.93 5.83 28.15
CA ALA A 110 26.13 5.15 26.87
C ALA A 110 25.52 5.90 25.66
N GLY A 111 25.00 7.13 25.85
CA GLY A 111 24.48 7.97 24.77
C GLY A 111 23.03 7.67 24.36
N PHE A 112 22.23 7.07 25.24
CA PHE A 112 20.82 6.80 24.99
C PHE A 112 19.86 7.88 25.50
N ALA A 113 20.35 8.99 26.05
CA ALA A 113 19.48 10.10 26.48
C ALA A 113 18.61 10.62 25.32
N GLY A 114 17.30 10.72 25.54
CA GLY A 114 16.31 11.08 24.53
C GLY A 114 16.05 10.00 23.46
N ARG A 115 16.55 8.77 23.65
CA ARG A 115 16.43 7.69 22.65
C ARG A 115 15.62 6.51 23.17
N ARG A 116 15.08 5.75 22.23
CA ARG A 116 14.41 4.48 22.49
C ARG A 116 15.41 3.33 22.55
N VAL A 117 15.34 2.56 23.62
CA VAL A 117 16.10 1.31 23.79
C VAL A 117 15.14 0.15 23.67
N TYR A 118 15.13 -0.53 22.52
CA TYR A 118 14.27 -1.69 22.29
C TYR A 118 14.78 -2.93 23.03
N ARG A 119 13.86 -3.76 23.51
CA ARG A 119 14.17 -5.03 24.20
C ARG A 119 14.79 -6.07 23.27
N TYR A 120 14.38 -6.05 22.00
CA TYR A 120 14.77 -7.02 20.98
C TYR A 120 15.24 -6.33 19.69
N SER A 121 16.06 -7.04 18.92
CA SER A 121 16.58 -6.63 17.63
C SER A 121 16.42 -7.77 16.61
N TYR A 122 16.14 -7.42 15.35
CA TYR A 122 15.72 -8.35 14.29
C TYR A 122 16.58 -8.23 13.02
N ILE A 123 17.89 -8.01 13.18
CA ILE A 123 18.80 -7.62 12.10
C ILE A 123 19.17 -8.80 11.18
N ASN A 124 19.36 -8.51 9.89
CA ASN A 124 19.96 -9.38 8.85
C ASN A 124 19.32 -10.77 8.69
N LYS A 125 18.00 -10.88 8.86
CA LYS A 125 17.29 -12.13 8.64
C LYS A 125 16.88 -12.27 7.16
N PRO A 126 17.08 -13.43 6.51
CA PRO A 126 16.68 -13.63 5.13
C PRO A 126 15.15 -13.64 5.02
N VAL A 127 14.62 -13.03 3.97
CA VAL A 127 13.17 -12.88 3.74
C VAL A 127 12.78 -13.59 2.47
N LYS A 128 11.63 -14.27 2.50
CA LYS A 128 11.02 -14.92 1.34
C LYS A 128 9.55 -14.54 1.26
N LEU A 129 9.09 -14.36 0.03
CA LEU A 129 7.67 -14.21 -0.30
C LEU A 129 7.21 -15.46 -1.03
N ILE A 130 6.19 -16.12 -0.52
CA ILE A 130 5.71 -17.40 -1.03
C ILE A 130 4.26 -17.24 -1.47
N GLN A 131 3.98 -17.48 -2.76
CA GLN A 131 2.64 -17.43 -3.32
C GLN A 131 1.87 -18.71 -2.92
N GLU A 132 0.79 -18.59 -2.16
CA GLU A 132 -0.04 -19.71 -1.70
C GLU A 132 -1.36 -19.78 -2.50
N ASN A 133 -1.34 -20.44 -3.68
CA ASN A 133 -2.51 -20.54 -4.55
C ASN A 133 -3.67 -21.35 -3.95
N ASP A 134 -3.34 -22.29 -3.07
CA ASP A 134 -4.30 -23.21 -2.43
C ASP A 134 -4.78 -22.70 -1.07
N ASN A 135 -4.50 -21.44 -0.72
CA ASN A 135 -4.95 -20.86 0.53
C ASN A 135 -6.49 -20.78 0.56
N PRO A 136 -7.15 -21.28 1.62
CA PRO A 136 -8.61 -21.41 1.67
C PRO A 136 -9.34 -20.05 1.76
N HIS A 137 -8.63 -18.99 2.17
CA HIS A 137 -9.21 -17.65 2.37
C HIS A 137 -8.97 -16.74 1.17
N ASP A 138 -7.78 -16.80 0.57
CA ASP A 138 -7.41 -15.97 -0.57
C ASP A 138 -6.43 -16.70 -1.50
N ARG A 139 -6.88 -17.01 -2.73
CA ARG A 139 -6.06 -17.69 -3.76
C ARG A 139 -4.87 -16.85 -4.24
N ASN A 140 -4.87 -15.55 -3.96
CA ASN A 140 -3.79 -14.64 -4.30
C ASN A 140 -2.83 -14.41 -3.13
N ALA A 141 -3.03 -15.06 -1.97
CA ALA A 141 -2.25 -14.83 -0.78
C ALA A 141 -0.73 -14.95 -1.04
N VAL A 142 0.02 -13.98 -0.53
CA VAL A 142 1.48 -13.98 -0.53
C VAL A 142 1.95 -14.04 0.91
N MET A 143 2.44 -15.19 1.35
CA MET A 143 2.98 -15.40 2.69
C MET A 143 4.34 -14.71 2.84
N VAL A 144 4.52 -14.03 3.97
CA VAL A 144 5.78 -13.45 4.41
C VAL A 144 6.49 -14.44 5.33
N GLN A 145 7.67 -14.90 4.91
CA GLN A 145 8.53 -15.79 5.68
C GLN A 145 9.86 -15.10 6.00
N ILE A 146 10.30 -15.14 7.25
CA ILE A 146 11.57 -14.55 7.69
C ILE A 146 12.37 -15.63 8.44
N ALA A 147 13.60 -15.88 8.01
CA ALA A 147 14.47 -16.94 8.52
C ALA A 147 13.80 -18.33 8.62
N GLY A 148 12.87 -18.64 7.70
CA GLY A 148 12.14 -19.91 7.67
C GLY A 148 10.81 -19.90 8.44
N GLU A 149 10.59 -18.92 9.30
CA GLU A 149 9.38 -18.81 10.11
C GLU A 149 8.27 -18.04 9.37
N LYS A 150 7.03 -18.52 9.47
CA LYS A 150 5.85 -17.82 8.92
C LYS A 150 5.50 -16.65 9.82
N ILE A 151 5.44 -15.45 9.25
CA ILE A 151 5.25 -14.20 10.01
C ILE A 151 3.90 -13.56 9.72
N GLY A 152 3.35 -13.75 8.53
CA GLY A 152 2.08 -13.18 8.13
C GLY A 152 1.90 -13.27 6.62
N TYR A 153 1.08 -12.37 6.08
CA TYR A 153 0.80 -12.28 4.65
C TYR A 153 0.91 -10.83 4.19
N ILE A 154 1.19 -10.60 2.91
CA ILE A 154 0.95 -9.29 2.31
C ILE A 154 -0.56 -8.98 2.37
N ALA A 155 -0.91 -7.72 2.60
CA ALA A 155 -2.30 -7.27 2.59
C ALA A 155 -3.03 -7.70 1.30
N ALA A 156 -4.29 -8.10 1.41
CA ALA A 156 -5.02 -8.75 0.32
C ALA A 156 -5.23 -7.83 -0.92
N ASP A 157 -5.36 -6.52 -0.68
CA ASP A 157 -5.44 -5.49 -1.71
C ASP A 157 -4.12 -5.31 -2.48
N GLU A 158 -2.98 -5.53 -1.81
CA GLU A 158 -1.64 -5.44 -2.39
C GLU A 158 -1.12 -6.77 -2.96
N ALA A 159 -1.74 -7.91 -2.61
CA ALA A 159 -1.23 -9.24 -2.93
C ALA A 159 -1.09 -9.47 -4.45
N LEU A 160 -2.05 -9.03 -5.27
CA LEU A 160 -1.97 -9.13 -6.73
C LEU A 160 -0.80 -8.32 -7.32
N HIS A 161 -0.56 -7.12 -6.80
CA HIS A 161 0.55 -6.28 -7.23
C HIS A 161 1.90 -6.90 -6.87
N VAL A 162 2.04 -7.42 -5.65
CA VAL A 162 3.25 -8.17 -5.26
C VAL A 162 3.46 -9.40 -6.15
N ARG A 163 2.40 -10.13 -6.52
CA ARG A 163 2.52 -11.27 -7.44
C ARG A 163 2.96 -10.85 -8.84
N GLU A 164 2.45 -9.75 -9.36
CA GLU A 164 2.90 -9.17 -10.64
C GLU A 164 4.40 -8.87 -10.60
N ILE A 165 4.87 -8.24 -9.51
CA ILE A 165 6.30 -7.99 -9.30
C ILE A 165 7.10 -9.31 -9.29
N LEU A 166 6.66 -10.29 -8.51
CA LEU A 166 7.39 -11.57 -8.35
C LEU A 166 7.42 -12.40 -9.65
N ASN A 167 6.38 -12.33 -10.48
CA ASN A 167 6.26 -13.17 -11.68
C ASN A 167 6.77 -12.50 -12.95
N HIS A 168 6.71 -11.17 -13.03
CA HIS A 168 6.95 -10.44 -14.28
C HIS A 168 8.09 -9.42 -14.19
N ARG A 169 8.69 -9.19 -13.01
CA ARG A 169 9.81 -8.25 -12.83
C ARG A 169 11.08 -8.94 -12.34
N THR A 170 12.21 -8.27 -12.54
CA THR A 170 13.49 -8.74 -12.01
C THR A 170 13.67 -8.22 -10.60
N VAL A 171 13.37 -9.07 -9.61
CA VAL A 171 13.57 -8.72 -8.19
C VAL A 171 15.06 -8.64 -7.88
N CYS A 172 15.50 -7.47 -7.43
CA CYS A 172 16.87 -7.21 -6.99
C CYS A 172 17.08 -7.71 -5.57
N PHE A 173 16.18 -7.38 -4.65
CA PHE A 173 16.16 -7.92 -3.29
C PHE A 173 14.78 -7.83 -2.65
N VAL A 174 14.59 -8.64 -1.61
CA VAL A 174 13.49 -8.54 -0.65
C VAL A 174 14.08 -8.42 0.75
N SER A 175 13.56 -7.50 1.54
CA SER A 175 13.94 -7.31 2.95
C SER A 175 12.71 -7.05 3.79
N ALA A 176 12.82 -7.21 5.11
CA ALA A 176 11.73 -6.95 6.03
C ALA A 176 12.23 -6.14 7.21
N PHE A 177 11.44 -5.16 7.59
CA PHE A 177 11.62 -4.38 8.81
C PHE A 177 10.62 -4.86 9.85
N ILE A 178 11.12 -5.35 10.97
CA ILE A 178 10.31 -5.66 12.15
C ILE A 178 10.45 -4.48 13.10
N GLY A 179 9.36 -3.75 13.31
CA GLY A 179 9.27 -2.63 14.24
C GLY A 179 8.31 -2.94 15.38
N GLY A 180 8.11 -1.97 16.27
CA GLY A 180 7.30 -2.17 17.49
C GLY A 180 8.04 -2.95 18.56
N GLY A 181 7.32 -3.71 19.38
CA GLY A 181 7.88 -4.43 20.52
C GLY A 181 8.18 -3.54 21.72
N ASP A 182 8.53 -4.17 22.84
CA ASP A 182 8.84 -3.48 24.09
C ASP A 182 10.04 -2.54 23.92
N TYR A 183 9.91 -1.30 24.39
CA TYR A 183 11.02 -0.35 24.44
C TYR A 183 10.99 0.52 25.70
N LYS A 184 12.13 1.13 25.99
CA LYS A 184 12.31 2.15 27.01
C LYS A 184 12.56 3.48 26.35
N GLU A 185 11.92 4.52 26.84
CA GLU A 185 12.27 5.90 26.50
C GLU A 185 13.12 6.47 27.64
N VAL A 186 14.38 6.81 27.35
CA VAL A 186 15.34 7.23 28.38
C VAL A 186 15.40 8.75 28.42
N HIS A 187 15.11 9.33 29.58
CA HIS A 187 15.17 10.77 29.82
C HIS A 187 16.60 11.20 30.20
N GLU A 188 16.89 12.50 30.06
CA GLU A 188 18.24 13.04 30.35
C GLU A 188 18.67 12.88 31.81
N ASP A 189 17.71 12.87 32.74
CA ASP A 189 17.95 12.67 34.17
C ASP A 189 18.23 11.20 34.55
N GLY A 190 18.15 10.28 33.58
CA GLY A 190 18.33 8.85 33.77
C GLY A 190 17.08 8.13 34.29
N SER A 191 15.93 8.79 34.37
CA SER A 191 14.63 8.10 34.45
C SER A 191 14.27 7.49 33.09
N PHE A 192 13.35 6.53 33.09
CA PHE A 192 12.83 5.96 31.83
C PHE A 192 11.40 5.45 31.99
N ASP A 193 10.65 5.57 30.91
CA ASP A 193 9.32 4.97 30.76
C ASP A 193 9.40 3.67 29.97
N ARG A 194 8.51 2.71 30.25
CA ARG A 194 8.41 1.44 29.53
C ARG A 194 7.13 1.40 28.73
N TYR A 195 7.24 0.95 27.49
CA TYR A 195 6.12 0.77 26.58
C TYR A 195 6.13 -0.66 26.07
N GLU A 196 4.94 -1.27 26.07
CA GLU A 196 4.70 -2.61 25.53
C GLU A 196 3.83 -2.44 24.29
N ASN A 197 4.38 -2.80 23.14
CA ASN A 197 3.72 -2.67 21.85
C ASN A 197 3.83 -4.00 21.09
N GLU A 198 2.82 -4.33 20.32
CA GLU A 198 2.93 -5.46 19.40
C GLU A 198 3.95 -5.17 18.28
N PRO A 199 4.70 -6.17 17.83
CA PRO A 199 5.56 -6.03 16.68
C PRO A 199 4.73 -5.93 15.38
N PHE A 200 5.17 -5.09 14.46
CA PHE A 200 4.64 -5.03 13.10
C PHE A 200 5.75 -5.33 12.10
N VAL A 201 5.37 -5.77 10.91
CA VAL A 201 6.33 -6.14 9.86
C VAL A 201 6.00 -5.43 8.57
N ARG A 202 7.01 -4.81 7.97
CA ARG A 202 6.94 -4.19 6.64
C ARG A 202 7.95 -4.86 5.72
N VAL A 203 7.49 -5.33 4.57
CA VAL A 203 8.33 -5.97 3.55
C VAL A 203 8.67 -4.95 2.49
N LYS A 204 9.96 -4.81 2.17
CA LYS A 204 10.46 -3.94 1.12
C LYS A 204 10.96 -4.79 -0.04
N ILE A 205 10.48 -4.49 -1.24
CA ILE A 205 10.85 -5.16 -2.49
C ILE A 205 11.48 -4.13 -3.42
N ARG A 206 12.67 -4.43 -3.92
CA ARG A 206 13.31 -3.64 -4.98
C ARG A 206 13.38 -4.45 -6.26
N TYR A 207 12.93 -3.90 -7.38
CA TYR A 207 12.83 -4.61 -8.65
C TYR A 207 13.10 -3.70 -9.87
N LYS A 208 13.34 -4.32 -11.03
CA LYS A 208 13.51 -3.68 -12.33
C LYS A 208 12.54 -4.28 -13.34
#